data_AF-A0A7J4KCQ6-F1
#
_entry.id   AF-A0A7J4KCQ6-F1
#
_cell.length_a   1.000
_cell.length_b   1.000
_cell.length_c   1.000
_cell.angle_alpha   90.00
_cell.angle_beta   90.00
_cell.angle_gamma   90.00
#
_symmetry.space_group_name_H-M   'P 1'
#
loop_
_entity.id
_entity.type
_entity.pdbx_description
1 polymer ?
#
loop_
_entity_poly.entity_id
_entity_poly.type
_entity_poly.pdbx_seq_one_letter_code
_entity_poly.pdbx_strand_id
1 'polypeptide(L)'
;MTDATRFGPYGGRFVPETLMAALAELDEAYRTILPSAAFQQEMEYYLHEYAGRETPLTFCRNMSADLGCRVYLKREDLLHSGAHKLNNALGQALLTRLMGKERIIAETGAGQHGV
;
A
#
# COMPACT_ATOMS: atom_id res chain seq x y z
N MET A 1 19.96 2.02 -22.06
CA MET A 1 18.64 1.51 -21.63
C MET A 1 18.45 1.94 -20.19
N THR A 2 17.48 2.81 -19.92
CA THR A 2 17.13 3.16 -18.53
C THR A 2 16.53 1.91 -17.89
N ASP A 3 17.25 1.34 -16.92
CA ASP A 3 16.76 0.24 -16.10
C ASP A 3 15.48 0.72 -15.38
N ALA A 4 14.32 0.19 -15.80
CA ALA A 4 13.00 0.61 -15.30
C ALA A 4 12.80 0.34 -13.80
N THR A 5 13.77 -0.31 -13.14
CA THR A 5 13.76 -0.60 -11.71
C THR A 5 14.49 0.43 -10.85
N ARG A 6 15.11 1.45 -11.47
CA ARG A 6 15.89 2.48 -10.78
C ARG A 6 15.26 3.87 -10.81
N PHE A 7 15.39 4.58 -9.70
CA PHE A 7 15.07 5.99 -9.55
C PHE A 7 16.39 6.77 -9.32
N GLY A 8 17.02 7.20 -10.42
CA GLY A 8 18.36 7.78 -10.38
C GLY A 8 19.40 6.77 -9.88
N PRO A 9 20.24 7.10 -8.88
CA PRO A 9 21.21 6.14 -8.35
C PRO A 9 20.58 5.07 -7.45
N TYR A 10 19.32 5.23 -7.04
CA TYR A 10 18.62 4.36 -6.08
C TYR A 10 17.70 3.33 -6.78
N GLY A 11 17.32 2.27 -6.06
CA GLY A 11 16.49 1.17 -6.59
C GLY A 11 17.33 0.03 -7.17
N GLY A 12 16.76 -0.74 -8.10
CA GLY A 12 17.35 -1.98 -8.61
C GLY A 12 16.94 -3.22 -7.81
N ARG A 13 17.41 -4.39 -8.27
CA ARG A 13 17.15 -5.69 -7.64
C ARG A 13 18.48 -6.29 -7.17
N PHE A 14 18.76 -6.21 -5.87
CA PHE A 14 19.97 -6.74 -5.25
C PHE A 14 19.63 -7.92 -4.35
N VAL A 15 19.22 -9.02 -4.97
CA VAL A 15 18.74 -10.23 -4.27
C VAL A 15 19.48 -11.46 -4.80
N PRO A 16 19.51 -12.57 -4.03
CA PRO A 16 19.99 -13.85 -4.55
C PRO A 16 19.22 -14.31 -5.78
N GLU A 17 19.91 -15.00 -6.70
CA GLU A 17 19.33 -15.53 -7.94
C GLU A 17 18.08 -16.39 -7.70
N THR A 18 18.04 -17.12 -6.59
CA THR A 18 16.92 -17.96 -6.20
C THR A 18 15.60 -17.21 -5.99
N LEU A 19 15.64 -15.88 -5.80
CA LEU A 19 14.45 -15.03 -5.65
C LEU A 19 14.02 -14.34 -6.94
N MET A 20 14.83 -14.40 -8.01
CA MET A 20 14.56 -13.66 -9.25
C MET A 20 13.26 -14.11 -9.93
N ALA A 21 12.97 -15.41 -9.92
CA ALA A 21 11.73 -15.95 -10.49
C ALA A 21 10.48 -15.44 -9.75
N ALA A 22 10.51 -15.38 -8.42
CA ALA A 22 9.40 -14.87 -7.62
C ALA A 22 9.17 -13.37 -7.85
N LEU A 23 10.25 -12.58 -7.97
CA LEU A 23 10.14 -11.15 -8.29
C LEU A 23 9.60 -10.91 -9.70
N ALA A 24 9.98 -11.74 -10.68
CA ALA A 24 9.46 -11.65 -12.04
C ALA A 24 7.97 -11.99 -12.10
N GLU A 25 7.54 -13.06 -11.40
CA GLU A 25 6.13 -13.43 -11.27
C GLU A 25 5.30 -12.29 -10.65
N LEU A 26 5.81 -11.67 -9.58
CA LEU A 26 5.16 -10.54 -8.93
C LEU A 26 5.07 -9.30 -9.84
N ASP A 27 6.15 -8.98 -10.56
CA ASP A 27 6.19 -7.84 -11.51
C ASP A 27 5.18 -8.03 -12.65
N GLU A 28 5.05 -9.24 -13.17
CA GLU A 28 4.06 -9.58 -14.20
C GLU A 28 2.64 -9.50 -13.66
N ALA A 29 2.36 -10.10 -12.50
CA ALA A 29 1.06 -10.03 -11.85
C ALA A 29 0.67 -8.58 -11.53
N TYR A 30 1.61 -7.77 -11.06
CA TYR A 30 1.40 -6.34 -10.83
C TYR A 30 1.02 -5.61 -12.12
N ARG A 31 1.69 -5.87 -13.25
CA ARG A 31 1.39 -5.20 -14.52
C ARG A 31 0.09 -5.67 -15.17
N THR A 32 -0.36 -6.88 -14.90
CA THR A 32 -1.52 -7.49 -15.58
C THR A 32 -2.79 -7.50 -14.73
N ILE A 33 -2.69 -7.87 -13.46
CA ILE A 33 -3.84 -8.02 -12.56
C ILE A 33 -4.22 -6.68 -11.97
N LEU A 34 -3.27 -5.90 -11.46
CA LEU A 34 -3.56 -4.65 -10.76
C LEU A 34 -4.36 -3.64 -11.59
N PRO A 35 -4.06 -3.38 -12.88
CA PRO A 35 -4.86 -2.44 -13.68
C PRO A 35 -6.21 -3.02 -14.14
N SER A 36 -6.51 -4.30 -13.89
CA SER A 36 -7.76 -4.92 -14.31
C SER A 36 -8.96 -4.31 -13.57
N ALA A 37 -10.09 -4.19 -14.27
CA ALA A 37 -11.33 -3.67 -13.67
C ALA A 37 -11.79 -4.52 -12.47
N ALA A 38 -11.61 -5.84 -12.53
CA ALA A 38 -11.95 -6.75 -11.45
C ALA A 38 -11.13 -6.45 -10.17
N PHE A 39 -9.82 -6.26 -10.30
CA PHE A 39 -8.98 -5.88 -9.17
C PHE A 39 -9.39 -4.54 -8.58
N GLN A 40 -9.58 -3.52 -9.44
CA GLN A 40 -9.92 -2.17 -8.99
C GLN A 40 -11.28 -2.13 -8.28
N GLN A 41 -12.29 -2.85 -8.78
CA GLN A 41 -13.61 -2.94 -8.14
C GLN A 41 -13.55 -3.60 -6.76
N GLU A 42 -12.85 -4.73 -6.64
CA GLU A 42 -12.68 -5.39 -5.33
C GLU A 42 -11.85 -4.54 -4.37
N MET A 43 -10.78 -3.90 -4.87
CA MET A 43 -9.95 -3.02 -4.06
C MET A 43 -10.75 -1.82 -3.53
N GLU A 44 -11.54 -1.18 -4.39
CA GLU A 44 -12.42 -0.06 -4.00
C GLU A 44 -13.44 -0.50 -2.94
N TYR A 45 -14.06 -1.67 -3.14
CA TYR A 45 -14.97 -2.26 -2.16
C TYR A 45 -14.30 -2.41 -0.78
N TYR A 46 -13.13 -3.05 -0.70
CA TYR A 46 -12.45 -3.24 0.59
C TYR A 46 -11.93 -1.93 1.19
N LEU A 47 -11.51 -0.98 0.37
CA LEU A 47 -11.09 0.33 0.86
C LEU A 47 -12.27 1.09 1.50
N HIS A 48 -13.46 1.04 0.89
CA HIS A 48 -14.64 1.73 1.40
C HIS A 48 -15.28 0.96 2.57
N GLU A 49 -15.69 -0.27 2.34
CA GLU A 49 -16.51 -1.07 3.27
C GLU A 49 -15.74 -1.63 4.45
N TYR A 50 -14.43 -1.91 4.28
CA TYR A 50 -13.61 -2.51 5.33
C TYR A 50 -12.60 -1.52 5.93
N ALA A 51 -11.82 -0.83 5.10
CA ALA A 51 -10.80 0.09 5.61
C ALA A 51 -11.38 1.41 6.13
N GLY A 52 -12.59 1.79 5.71
CA GLY A 52 -13.25 3.03 6.13
C GLY A 52 -12.81 4.27 5.35
N ARG A 53 -12.43 4.11 4.07
CA ARG A 53 -12.17 5.24 3.18
C ARG A 53 -13.49 5.87 2.68
N GLU A 54 -13.53 7.16 2.37
CA GLU A 54 -12.43 8.14 2.49
C GLU A 54 -12.21 8.61 3.94
N THR A 55 -10.95 8.91 4.26
CA THR A 55 -10.59 9.53 5.55
C THR A 55 -10.77 11.05 5.50
N PRO A 56 -11.30 11.69 6.55
CA PRO A 56 -11.52 13.14 6.55
C PRO A 56 -10.21 13.93 6.53
N LEU A 57 -10.29 15.18 6.07
CA LEU A 57 -9.23 16.19 6.18
C LEU A 57 -9.63 17.21 7.26
N THR A 58 -9.08 17.09 8.47
CA THR A 58 -9.48 17.90 9.62
C THR A 58 -8.72 19.23 9.66
N PHE A 59 -9.42 20.37 9.69
CA PHE A 59 -8.80 21.68 9.89
C PHE A 59 -8.46 21.93 11.37
N CYS A 60 -7.20 22.20 11.67
CA CYS A 60 -6.72 22.40 13.04
C CYS A 60 -6.70 23.89 13.39
N ARG A 61 -7.84 24.43 13.87
CA ARG A 61 -8.01 25.87 14.15
C ARG A 61 -6.96 26.44 15.10
N ASN A 62 -6.76 25.82 16.26
CA ASN A 62 -5.84 26.34 17.28
C ASN A 62 -4.39 26.34 16.77
N MET A 63 -3.92 25.19 16.26
CA MET A 63 -2.58 25.08 15.67
C MET A 63 -2.37 26.04 14.49
N SER A 64 -3.42 26.30 13.70
CA SER A 64 -3.34 27.26 12.60
C SER A 64 -3.17 28.69 13.10
N ALA A 65 -3.84 29.05 14.21
CA ALA A 65 -3.67 30.36 14.84
C ALA A 65 -2.27 30.50 15.43
N ASP A 66 -1.78 29.48 16.13
CA ASP A 66 -0.45 29.48 16.76
C ASP A 66 0.70 29.58 15.74
N LEU A 67 0.55 28.96 14.57
CA LEU A 67 1.59 28.91 13.52
C LEU A 67 1.44 29.99 12.44
N GLY A 68 0.32 30.72 12.40
CA GLY A 68 0.05 31.72 11.37
C GLY A 68 -0.17 31.15 9.96
N CYS A 69 -0.48 29.86 9.83
CA CYS A 69 -0.76 29.21 8.55
C CYS A 69 -1.90 28.19 8.69
N ARG A 70 -2.52 27.76 7.58
CA ARG A 70 -3.61 26.77 7.64
C ARG A 70 -3.03 25.37 7.79
N VAL A 71 -3.35 24.71 8.90
CA VAL A 71 -2.95 23.32 9.15
C VAL A 71 -4.14 22.38 8.99
N TYR A 72 -3.93 21.32 8.21
CA TYR A 72 -4.88 20.25 7.99
C TYR A 72 -4.24 18.89 8.30
N LEU A 73 -5.00 17.99 8.91
CA LEU A 73 -4.60 16.60 9.15
C LEU A 73 -5.38 15.68 8.23
N LYS A 74 -4.68 14.92 7.37
CA LYS A 74 -5.26 13.80 6.62
C LYS A 74 -5.37 12.60 7.56
N ARG A 75 -6.61 12.23 7.91
CA ARG A 75 -6.91 11.36 9.05
C ARG A 75 -6.75 9.87 8.76
N GLU A 76 -5.58 9.44 8.28
CA GLU A 76 -5.30 8.01 8.07
C GLU A 76 -5.22 7.21 9.39
N ASP A 77 -5.18 7.91 10.53
CA ASP A 77 -5.38 7.32 11.86
C ASP A 77 -6.78 6.75 12.07
N LEU A 78 -7.77 7.16 11.26
CA LEU A 78 -9.14 6.67 11.32
C LEU A 78 -9.40 5.45 10.43
N LEU A 79 -8.42 5.00 9.65
CA LEU A 79 -8.56 3.74 8.94
C LEU A 79 -8.76 2.61 9.94
N HIS A 80 -9.46 1.55 9.50
CA HIS A 80 -9.40 0.29 10.22
C HIS A 80 -7.93 -0.11 10.46
N SER A 81 -7.62 -0.71 11.61
CA SER A 81 -6.25 -0.90 12.17
C SER A 81 -5.50 0.36 12.67
N GLY A 82 -5.98 1.58 12.38
CA GLY A 82 -5.42 2.83 12.90
C GLY A 82 -4.18 3.36 12.15
N ALA A 83 -3.86 2.83 10.97
CA ALA A 83 -2.72 3.29 10.18
C ALA A 83 -2.91 3.14 8.67
N HIS A 84 -2.24 4.00 7.91
CA HIS A 84 -2.22 3.98 6.44
C HIS A 84 -1.65 2.70 5.81
N LYS A 85 -0.98 1.83 6.59
CA LYS A 85 -0.40 0.57 6.11
C LYS A 85 -1.47 -0.39 5.58
N LEU A 86 -2.68 -0.33 6.13
CA LEU A 86 -3.80 -1.19 5.71
C LEU A 86 -4.11 -1.05 4.22
N ASN A 87 -4.01 0.17 3.67
CA ASN A 87 -4.28 0.41 2.24
C ASN A 87 -3.40 -0.50 1.35
N ASN A 88 -2.10 -0.59 1.66
CA ASN A 88 -1.17 -1.43 0.89
C ASN A 88 -1.34 -2.92 1.23
N ALA A 89 -1.57 -3.26 2.50
CA ALA A 89 -1.76 -4.65 2.94
C ALA A 89 -2.98 -5.29 2.25
N LEU A 90 -4.10 -4.57 2.12
CA LEU A 90 -5.28 -5.02 1.38
C LEU A 90 -4.96 -5.30 -0.09
N GLY A 91 -4.26 -4.37 -0.76
CA GLY A 91 -3.88 -4.53 -2.16
C GLY A 91 -2.97 -5.75 -2.39
N GLN A 92 -1.98 -5.97 -1.51
CA GLN A 92 -1.09 -7.13 -1.59
C GLN A 92 -1.81 -8.44 -1.26
N ALA A 93 -2.73 -8.45 -0.28
CA ALA A 93 -3.54 -9.62 0.03
C ALA A 93 -4.46 -10.00 -1.14
N LEU A 94 -5.11 -9.01 -1.76
CA LEU A 94 -5.95 -9.21 -2.94
C LEU A 94 -5.12 -9.75 -4.12
N LEU A 95 -3.95 -9.15 -4.38
CA LEU A 95 -3.05 -9.61 -5.44
C LEU A 95 -2.58 -11.05 -5.19
N THR A 96 -2.20 -11.37 -3.95
CA THR A 96 -1.76 -12.72 -3.53
C THR A 96 -2.85 -13.76 -3.82
N ARG A 97 -4.10 -13.45 -3.47
CA ARG A 97 -5.26 -14.31 -3.75
C ARG A 97 -5.46 -14.51 -5.25
N LEU A 98 -5.36 -13.45 -6.05
CA LEU A 98 -5.54 -13.51 -7.51
C LEU A 98 -4.37 -14.20 -8.23
N MET A 99 -3.17 -14.20 -7.62
CA MET A 99 -2.04 -15.02 -8.05
C MET A 99 -2.17 -16.51 -7.64
N GLY A 100 -3.29 -16.90 -7.00
CA GLY A 100 -3.54 -18.28 -6.57
C GLY A 100 -2.65 -18.75 -5.42
N LYS A 101 -2.08 -17.81 -4.64
CA LYS A 101 -1.26 -18.14 -3.47
C LYS A 101 -2.15 -18.18 -2.22
N GLU A 102 -1.93 -19.18 -1.37
CA GLU A 102 -2.75 -19.41 -0.17
C GLU A 102 -2.09 -18.91 1.12
N ARG A 103 -0.86 -18.42 1.04
CA ARG A 103 -0.05 -18.03 2.20
C ARG A 103 0.66 -16.71 1.97
N ILE A 104 0.53 -15.81 2.95
CA ILE A 104 1.25 -14.54 3.03
C ILE A 104 2.34 -14.66 4.10
N ILE A 105 3.51 -14.08 3.82
CA ILE A 105 4.61 -13.93 4.78
C ILE A 105 4.87 -12.43 4.88
N ALA A 106 5.00 -11.93 6.11
CA ALA A 106 5.40 -10.56 6.40
C ALA A 106 6.38 -10.56 7.57
N GLU A 107 7.33 -9.63 7.57
CA GLU A 107 8.13 -9.30 8.74
C GLU A 107 7.49 -8.17 9.54
N THR A 108 7.82 -8.05 10.82
CA THR A 108 7.42 -6.88 11.60
C THR A 108 8.47 -6.56 12.65
N GLY A 109 8.72 -5.27 12.86
CA GLY A 109 9.54 -4.77 13.96
C GLY A 109 8.66 -4.43 15.16
N ALA A 110 8.13 -3.21 15.16
CA ALA A 110 7.28 -2.70 16.25
C ALA A 110 5.89 -3.36 16.35
N GLY A 111 5.49 -4.20 15.40
CA GLY A 111 4.23 -4.95 15.43
C GLY A 111 3.22 -4.53 14.37
N GLN A 112 3.04 -3.23 14.13
CA GLN A 112 1.91 -2.68 13.35
C GLN A 112 1.79 -3.16 11.89
N HIS A 113 2.84 -3.69 11.27
CA HIS A 113 2.73 -4.27 9.92
C HIS A 113 2.22 -5.73 9.94
N GLY A 114 2.46 -6.45 11.03
CA GLY A 114 2.03 -7.83 11.19
C GLY A 114 0.62 -7.99 11.76
N VAL A 115 -0.01 -6.89 12.20
CA VAL A 115 -1.41 -6.81 12.66
C VAL A 115 -2.29 -6.50 11.46
#